data_AF-A0A9D9E9P5-F1
#
_entry.id   AF-A0A9D9E9P5-F1
#
_cell.length_a   1.000
_cell.length_b   1.000
_cell.length_c   1.000
_cell.angle_alpha   90.00
_cell.angle_beta   90.00
_cell.angle_gamma   90.00
#
_symmetry.space_group_name_H-M   'P 1'
#
loop_
_entity.id
_entity.type
_entity.pdbx_description
1 polymer ?
#
loop_
_entity_poly.entity_id
_entity_poly.type
_entity_poly.pdbx_seq_one_letter_code
_entity_poly.pdbx_strand_id
1 'polypeptide(L)'
;MRKLASILTIAALLCGAAYAGGVDAYVIPLSSPVYEAMDALYAINGMASPSTSRPWTVAEARHILSHVDAEGMDSGESNFYRSVEELLAREEPTWMIDEDSFGLSTTVSLNPEYYWHDNSRFDNDVDWVWDYEHRKPFLNLELEMSVFSWFYTTANAQYTKGRWDGRNDGIWYYDPDADYPNGIGAGIAPDDKTLHIPAGSISWADEHNTNFPILPETFEFDWPKRAFIAFAGPHWSLTLGRDRMNWGNARIGNLLIDDGLEYHDALRLKLYTQNVFEYEVMFSFFDDDWSGAFHESDSFKMLMAHRIAFRPADWISFTLSENIMYRSSVLEGQSLNPAFIFHNLNNRDMFNALAWGELSIAPFKDWKSTHSSP
;
A
#
# COMPACT_ATOMS: atom_id res chain seq x y z
N MET A 1 19.51 14.89 -25.47
CA MET A 1 20.06 13.66 -26.10
C MET A 1 20.55 12.64 -25.07
N ARG A 2 21.48 12.97 -24.14
CA ARG A 2 21.97 12.01 -23.12
C ARG A 2 20.88 11.50 -22.15
N LYS A 3 20.03 12.38 -21.62
CA LYS A 3 18.90 12.00 -20.74
C LYS A 3 17.88 11.09 -21.46
N LEU A 4 17.59 11.36 -22.73
CA LEU A 4 16.68 10.58 -23.56
C LEU A 4 17.22 9.16 -23.84
N ALA A 5 18.53 9.04 -24.09
CA ALA A 5 19.19 7.76 -24.30
C ALA A 5 19.19 6.89 -23.02
N SER A 6 19.37 7.51 -21.85
CA SER A 6 19.28 6.83 -20.55
C SER A 6 17.87 6.31 -20.27
N ILE A 7 16.83 7.11 -20.52
CA ILE A 7 15.43 6.69 -20.36
C ILE A 7 15.10 5.52 -21.29
N LEU A 8 15.50 5.61 -22.58
CA LEU A 8 15.28 4.53 -23.55
C LEU A 8 16.03 3.25 -23.19
N THR A 9 17.21 3.36 -22.56
CA THR A 9 17.99 2.19 -22.11
C THR A 9 17.35 1.55 -20.88
N ILE A 10 16.86 2.34 -19.93
CA ILE A 10 16.12 1.81 -18.77
C ILE A 10 14.82 1.15 -19.23
N ALA A 11 14.05 1.79 -20.11
CA ALA A 11 12.85 1.19 -20.69
C ALA A 11 13.16 -0.11 -21.45
N ALA A 12 14.25 -0.15 -22.23
CA ALA A 12 14.68 -1.36 -22.92
C ALA A 12 15.14 -2.48 -21.97
N LEU A 13 15.78 -2.14 -20.85
CA LEU A 13 16.18 -3.09 -19.82
C LEU A 13 14.96 -3.65 -19.07
N LEU A 14 13.98 -2.80 -18.75
CA LEU A 14 12.72 -3.22 -18.13
C LEU A 14 11.91 -4.13 -19.07
N CYS A 15 11.79 -3.76 -20.35
CA CYS A 15 11.15 -4.62 -21.35
C CYS A 15 11.93 -5.92 -21.58
N GLY A 16 13.26 -5.89 -21.54
CA GLY A 16 14.11 -7.08 -21.70
C GLY A 16 14.02 -8.04 -20.50
N ALA A 17 13.97 -7.50 -19.28
CA ALA A 17 13.77 -8.28 -18.06
C ALA A 17 12.35 -8.87 -17.98
N ALA A 18 11.33 -8.14 -18.45
CA ALA A 18 9.95 -8.60 -18.52
C ALA A 18 9.72 -9.70 -19.58
N TYR A 19 10.47 -9.65 -20.70
CA TYR A 19 10.41 -10.69 -21.74
C TYR A 19 11.04 -12.02 -21.31
N ALA A 20 11.93 -12.02 -20.31
CA ALA A 20 12.57 -13.23 -19.79
C ALA A 20 11.64 -14.01 -18.85
N GLY A 21 10.62 -14.66 -19.42
CA GLY A 21 9.73 -15.57 -18.71
C GLY A 21 8.61 -14.87 -17.94
N GLY A 22 7.97 -13.88 -18.55
CA GLY A 22 6.87 -13.11 -17.98
C GLY A 22 5.88 -13.96 -17.20
N VAL A 23 5.55 -13.50 -15.99
CA VAL A 23 4.58 -14.11 -15.09
C VAL A 23 3.52 -13.07 -14.75
N ASP A 24 2.38 -13.54 -14.26
CA ASP A 24 1.22 -12.72 -13.92
C ASP A 24 1.57 -11.52 -13.03
N ALA A 25 1.60 -10.35 -13.67
CA ALA A 25 1.90 -9.05 -13.07
C ALA A 25 0.68 -8.43 -12.36
N TYR A 26 -0.47 -9.10 -12.36
CA TYR A 26 -1.65 -8.64 -11.63
C TYR A 26 -1.31 -8.46 -10.15
N VAL A 27 -1.62 -7.28 -9.60
CA VAL A 27 -1.35 -6.94 -8.19
C VAL A 27 -2.64 -7.11 -7.40
N ILE A 28 -2.60 -8.00 -6.40
CA ILE A 28 -3.75 -8.36 -5.59
C ILE A 28 -4.09 -7.18 -4.64
N PRO A 29 -5.28 -6.57 -4.73
CA PRO A 29 -5.65 -5.46 -3.85
C PRO A 29 -5.68 -5.89 -2.38
N LEU A 30 -5.26 -5.03 -1.45
CA LEU A 30 -5.22 -5.35 0.00
C LEU A 30 -6.56 -5.81 0.59
N SER A 31 -7.68 -5.46 -0.04
CA SER A 31 -9.02 -5.93 0.33
C SER A 31 -9.32 -7.38 -0.06
N SER A 32 -8.44 -8.04 -0.81
CA SER A 32 -8.64 -9.43 -1.25
C SER A 32 -8.58 -10.40 -0.06
N PRO A 33 -9.51 -11.37 0.02
CA PRO A 33 -9.49 -12.40 1.06
C PRO A 33 -8.29 -13.37 0.94
N VAL A 34 -7.53 -13.32 -0.16
CA VAL A 34 -6.33 -14.14 -0.38
C VAL A 34 -5.34 -13.97 0.76
N TYR A 35 -5.14 -12.75 1.27
CA TYR A 35 -4.17 -12.49 2.34
C TYR A 35 -4.52 -13.22 3.63
N GLU A 36 -5.78 -13.12 4.07
CA GLU A 36 -6.23 -13.82 5.28
C GLU A 36 -6.22 -15.34 5.10
N ALA A 37 -6.61 -15.82 3.92
CA ALA A 37 -6.60 -17.24 3.62
C ALA A 37 -5.18 -17.82 3.58
N MET A 38 -4.22 -17.07 3.02
CA MET A 38 -2.80 -17.45 2.99
C MET A 38 -2.20 -17.47 4.40
N ASP A 39 -2.48 -16.45 5.22
CA ASP A 39 -2.03 -16.40 6.61
C ASP A 39 -2.57 -17.59 7.41
N ALA A 40 -3.85 -17.90 7.25
CA ALA A 40 -4.47 -19.05 7.91
C ALA A 40 -3.87 -20.38 7.44
N LEU A 41 -3.60 -20.52 6.14
CA LEU A 41 -3.01 -21.73 5.57
C LEU A 41 -1.62 -21.99 6.14
N TYR A 42 -0.78 -20.96 6.19
CA TYR A 42 0.55 -21.03 6.80
C TYR A 42 0.47 -21.38 8.30
N ALA A 43 -0.45 -20.75 9.04
CA ALA A 43 -0.62 -21.02 10.47
C ALA A 43 -1.06 -22.47 10.74
N ILE A 44 -2.02 -23.00 9.98
CA ILE A 44 -2.48 -24.40 10.11
C ILE A 44 -1.31 -25.36 9.85
N ASN A 45 -0.48 -25.08 8.85
CA ASN A 45 0.68 -25.92 8.51
C ASN A 45 1.90 -25.73 9.42
N GLY A 46 1.80 -24.92 10.49
CA GLY A 46 2.93 -24.69 11.39
C GLY A 46 4.09 -23.95 10.72
N MET A 47 3.76 -23.05 9.78
CA MET A 47 4.73 -22.23 9.05
C MET A 47 4.74 -20.82 9.63
N ALA A 48 5.93 -20.20 9.70
CA ALA A 48 6.05 -18.79 9.98
C ALA A 48 5.37 -17.99 8.86
N SER A 49 4.80 -16.83 9.21
CA SER A 49 3.96 -16.03 8.32
C SER A 49 4.50 -15.92 6.89
N PRO A 50 3.61 -15.88 5.87
CA PRO A 50 4.01 -15.58 4.49
C PRO A 50 4.62 -14.17 4.42
N SER A 51 5.06 -13.75 3.23
CA SER A 51 5.67 -12.42 3.06
C SER A 51 4.80 -11.31 3.66
N THR A 52 5.33 -10.57 4.64
CA THR A 52 4.59 -9.46 5.24
C THR A 52 4.64 -8.17 4.42
N SER A 53 5.23 -8.18 3.21
CA SER A 53 5.16 -7.04 2.29
C SER A 53 4.01 -7.17 1.32
N ARG A 54 2.93 -6.41 1.55
CA ARG A 54 1.73 -6.40 0.71
C ARG A 54 1.57 -5.04 0.04
N PRO A 55 0.93 -4.95 -1.13
CA PRO A 55 0.34 -6.05 -1.90
C PRO A 55 1.36 -6.95 -2.62
N TRP A 56 0.93 -8.17 -2.97
CA TRP A 56 1.66 -9.13 -3.80
C TRP A 56 1.18 -9.09 -5.24
N THR A 57 2.03 -9.50 -6.18
CA THR A 57 1.51 -9.96 -7.48
C THR A 57 0.90 -11.35 -7.35
N VAL A 58 0.03 -11.76 -8.28
CA VAL A 58 -0.50 -13.14 -8.32
C VAL A 58 0.65 -14.14 -8.49
N ALA A 59 1.67 -13.81 -9.29
CA ALA A 59 2.86 -14.65 -9.41
C ALA A 59 3.62 -14.80 -8.09
N GLU A 60 3.85 -13.70 -7.35
CA GLU A 60 4.44 -13.73 -6.02
C GLU A 60 3.59 -14.57 -5.04
N ALA A 61 2.27 -14.40 -5.07
CA ALA A 61 1.36 -15.16 -4.22
C ALA A 61 1.34 -16.67 -4.56
N ARG A 62 1.44 -17.04 -5.85
CA ARG A 62 1.60 -18.44 -6.28
C ARG A 62 2.92 -19.02 -5.79
N HIS A 63 4.01 -18.23 -5.83
CA HIS A 63 5.28 -18.64 -5.21
C HIS A 63 5.10 -18.88 -3.71
N ILE A 64 4.49 -17.94 -2.98
CA ILE A 64 4.18 -18.07 -1.55
C ILE A 64 3.34 -19.33 -1.28
N LEU A 65 2.30 -19.60 -2.06
CA LEU A 65 1.46 -20.77 -1.88
C LEU A 65 2.24 -22.08 -2.10
N SER A 66 3.11 -22.12 -3.11
CA SER A 66 3.88 -23.31 -3.47
C SER A 66 4.86 -23.80 -2.39
N HIS A 67 5.08 -23.01 -1.32
CA HIS A 67 5.87 -23.46 -0.16
C HIS A 67 5.11 -24.42 0.74
N VAL A 68 3.77 -24.37 0.71
CA VAL A 68 2.95 -25.20 1.59
C VAL A 68 2.90 -26.60 0.97
N ASP A 69 3.47 -27.59 1.67
CA ASP A 69 3.50 -28.97 1.19
C ASP A 69 2.10 -29.59 1.16
N ALA A 70 1.57 -29.78 -0.04
CA ALA A 70 0.25 -30.36 -0.27
C ALA A 70 0.23 -31.90 -0.15
N GLU A 71 1.38 -32.59 -0.26
CA GLU A 71 1.44 -34.06 -0.38
C GLU A 71 1.19 -34.79 0.96
N GLY A 72 1.25 -34.08 2.09
CA GLY A 72 1.00 -34.60 3.44
C GLY A 72 -0.31 -34.17 4.10
N MET A 73 -1.17 -33.45 3.38
CA MET A 73 -2.38 -32.84 3.93
C MET A 73 -3.52 -33.84 4.15
N ASP A 74 -4.32 -33.61 5.20
CA ASP A 74 -5.59 -34.31 5.34
C ASP A 74 -6.66 -33.76 4.37
N SER A 75 -7.83 -34.41 4.31
CA SER A 75 -8.89 -34.01 3.37
C SER A 75 -9.41 -32.57 3.59
N GLY A 76 -9.40 -32.08 4.83
CA GLY A 76 -9.83 -30.71 5.15
C GLY A 76 -8.80 -29.70 4.69
N GLU A 77 -7.52 -29.98 4.95
CA GLU A 77 -6.39 -29.14 4.57
C GLU A 77 -6.22 -29.07 3.06
N SER A 78 -6.29 -30.20 2.34
CA SER A 78 -6.24 -30.20 0.87
C SER A 78 -7.40 -29.41 0.26
N ASN A 79 -8.59 -29.45 0.88
CA ASN A 79 -9.72 -28.65 0.43
C ASN A 79 -9.51 -27.16 0.68
N PHE A 80 -8.92 -26.79 1.82
CA PHE A 80 -8.60 -25.40 2.11
C PHE A 80 -7.49 -24.87 1.20
N TYR A 81 -6.41 -25.62 0.98
CA TYR A 81 -5.37 -25.30 0.01
C TYR A 81 -5.96 -25.03 -1.39
N ARG A 82 -6.82 -25.93 -1.88
CA ARG A 82 -7.51 -25.75 -3.17
C ARG A 82 -8.40 -24.50 -3.19
N SER A 83 -9.05 -24.17 -2.08
CA SER A 83 -9.84 -22.93 -1.99
C SER A 83 -8.97 -21.68 -2.10
N VAL A 84 -7.73 -21.70 -1.60
CA VAL A 84 -6.76 -20.61 -1.78
C VAL A 84 -6.31 -20.52 -3.24
N GLU A 85 -6.06 -21.66 -3.90
CA GLU A 85 -5.75 -21.69 -5.35
C GLU A 85 -6.91 -21.11 -6.18
N GLU A 86 -8.15 -21.47 -5.86
CA GLU A 86 -9.34 -20.94 -6.52
C GLU A 86 -9.52 -19.43 -6.30
N LEU A 87 -9.17 -18.91 -5.12
CA LEU A 87 -9.19 -17.47 -4.86
C LEU A 87 -8.14 -16.76 -5.74
N LEU A 88 -6.90 -17.26 -5.79
CA LEU A 88 -5.86 -16.68 -6.64
C LEU A 88 -6.23 -16.68 -8.12
N ALA A 89 -6.85 -17.76 -8.60
CA ALA A 89 -7.29 -17.85 -10.00
C ALA A 89 -8.41 -16.85 -10.35
N ARG A 90 -9.13 -16.29 -9.36
CA ARG A 90 -10.17 -15.27 -9.58
C ARG A 90 -9.65 -13.84 -9.57
N GLU A 91 -8.41 -13.63 -9.14
CA GLU A 91 -7.77 -12.31 -9.19
C GLU A 91 -7.37 -11.94 -10.63
N GLU A 92 -7.32 -12.89 -11.58
CA GLU A 92 -6.97 -12.60 -12.97
C GLU A 92 -8.07 -11.83 -13.74
N PRO A 93 -7.72 -11.04 -14.78
CA PRO A 93 -8.69 -10.24 -15.54
C PRO A 93 -9.82 -11.07 -16.15
N THR A 94 -11.05 -10.57 -16.04
CA THR A 94 -12.26 -11.30 -16.45
C THR A 94 -12.30 -11.63 -17.94
N TRP A 95 -11.86 -10.71 -18.82
CA TRP A 95 -11.87 -10.92 -20.27
C TRP A 95 -10.45 -11.00 -20.82
N MET A 96 -10.07 -12.20 -21.26
CA MET A 96 -8.82 -12.45 -21.96
C MET A 96 -9.10 -12.68 -23.45
N ILE A 97 -8.41 -11.95 -24.34
CA ILE A 97 -8.48 -12.20 -25.80
C ILE A 97 -7.68 -13.47 -26.15
N ASP A 98 -6.54 -13.65 -25.49
CA ASP A 98 -5.70 -14.86 -25.44
C ASP A 98 -5.06 -14.90 -24.04
N GLU A 99 -4.82 -16.09 -23.49
CA GLU A 99 -4.33 -16.28 -22.11
C GLU A 99 -3.04 -15.47 -21.83
N ASP A 100 -2.20 -15.29 -22.86
CA ASP A 100 -0.92 -14.59 -22.76
C ASP A 100 -0.84 -13.28 -23.56
N SER A 101 -1.95 -12.69 -24.04
CA SER A 101 -1.86 -11.49 -24.93
C SER A 101 -2.43 -10.22 -24.34
N PHE A 102 -3.70 -10.22 -23.94
CA PHE A 102 -4.41 -9.02 -23.54
C PHE A 102 -5.57 -9.40 -22.65
N GLY A 103 -5.60 -8.79 -21.47
CA GLY A 103 -6.69 -8.89 -20.52
C GLY A 103 -7.34 -7.53 -20.28
N LEU A 104 -8.65 -7.54 -20.09
CA LEU A 104 -9.45 -6.40 -19.67
C LEU A 104 -10.44 -6.85 -18.61
N SER A 105 -10.51 -6.13 -17.51
CA SER A 105 -11.53 -6.32 -16.48
C SER A 105 -12.20 -4.99 -16.18
N THR A 106 -13.49 -5.05 -15.85
CA THR A 106 -14.21 -3.89 -15.34
C THR A 106 -15.07 -4.33 -14.17
N THR A 107 -14.76 -3.78 -13.00
CA THR A 107 -15.46 -4.10 -11.76
C THR A 107 -16.31 -2.92 -11.36
N VAL A 108 -17.58 -3.17 -11.05
CA VAL A 108 -18.50 -2.18 -10.47
C VAL A 108 -18.93 -2.68 -9.09
N SER A 109 -18.63 -1.90 -8.06
CA SER A 109 -19.02 -2.21 -6.68
C SER A 109 -19.99 -1.16 -6.17
N LEU A 110 -21.14 -1.60 -5.63
CA LEU A 110 -22.13 -0.76 -4.97
C LEU A 110 -22.17 -1.13 -3.48
N ASN A 111 -21.84 -0.18 -2.60
CA ASN A 111 -21.73 -0.41 -1.16
C ASN A 111 -22.63 0.58 -0.40
N PRO A 112 -23.95 0.39 -0.31
CA PRO A 112 -24.80 1.29 0.47
C PRO A 112 -24.55 1.09 1.97
N GLU A 113 -24.12 2.13 2.67
CA GLU A 113 -23.86 2.09 4.12
C GLU A 113 -24.71 3.12 4.87
N TYR A 114 -25.15 2.77 6.08
CA TYR A 114 -25.92 3.62 6.99
C TYR A 114 -25.37 3.50 8.41
N TYR A 115 -25.20 4.65 9.06
CA TYR A 115 -24.64 4.77 10.39
C TYR A 115 -25.52 5.65 11.27
N TRP A 116 -25.52 5.35 12.57
CA TRP A 116 -26.24 6.10 13.59
C TRP A 116 -25.46 6.10 14.90
N HIS A 117 -25.53 7.19 15.66
CA HIS A 117 -25.03 7.28 17.03
C HIS A 117 -25.97 8.16 17.87
N ASP A 118 -25.80 8.16 19.20
CA ASP A 118 -26.55 8.99 20.16
C ASP A 118 -25.63 9.90 21.03
N ASN A 119 -24.37 10.03 20.62
CA ASN A 119 -23.35 10.84 21.29
C ASN A 119 -23.72 12.34 21.29
N SER A 120 -22.97 13.17 22.04
CA SER A 120 -23.26 14.62 22.20
C SER A 120 -22.12 15.56 21.77
N ARG A 121 -20.95 15.02 21.41
CA ARG A 121 -19.80 15.76 20.87
C ARG A 121 -19.09 14.89 19.83
N PHE A 122 -19.32 15.18 18.56
CA PHE A 122 -18.77 14.46 17.42
C PHE A 122 -18.86 15.43 16.24
N ASP A 123 -17.71 15.86 15.74
CA ASP A 123 -17.62 16.70 14.54
C ASP A 123 -16.53 16.22 13.60
N ASN A 124 -15.89 15.09 13.91
CA ASN A 124 -14.79 14.54 13.13
C ASN A 124 -15.04 13.10 12.72
N ASP A 125 -14.39 12.65 11.65
CA ASP A 125 -14.50 11.27 11.17
C ASP A 125 -13.96 10.28 12.21
N VAL A 126 -12.87 10.66 12.90
CA VAL A 126 -12.22 9.87 13.96
C VAL A 126 -13.05 9.69 15.22
N ASP A 127 -14.14 10.46 15.39
CA ASP A 127 -15.08 10.27 16.50
C ASP A 127 -15.98 9.04 16.28
N TRP A 128 -16.05 8.54 15.04
CA TRP A 128 -16.78 7.33 14.69
C TRP A 128 -15.92 6.08 14.92
N VAL A 129 -16.51 5.02 15.48
CA VAL A 129 -15.87 3.69 15.53
C VAL A 129 -15.58 3.16 14.10
N TRP A 130 -16.42 3.54 13.15
CA TRP A 130 -16.24 3.29 11.72
C TRP A 130 -16.05 4.63 11.01
N ASP A 131 -14.81 5.09 11.07
CA ASP A 131 -14.34 6.38 10.55
C ASP A 131 -14.32 6.42 9.01
N TYR A 132 -13.71 7.46 8.44
CA TYR A 132 -13.61 7.62 7.00
C TYR A 132 -12.77 6.52 6.33
N GLU A 133 -11.65 6.11 6.94
CA GLU A 133 -10.71 5.14 6.38
C GLU A 133 -11.34 3.73 6.26
N HIS A 134 -12.30 3.41 7.13
CA HIS A 134 -13.00 2.13 7.13
C HIS A 134 -14.24 2.08 6.22
N ARG A 135 -14.83 3.24 5.87
CA ARG A 135 -16.05 3.30 5.03
C ARG A 135 -15.74 2.96 3.59
N LYS A 136 -16.59 2.14 2.97
CA LYS A 136 -16.41 1.81 1.55
C LYS A 136 -16.92 2.96 0.70
N PRO A 137 -16.35 3.17 -0.50
CA PRO A 137 -16.95 4.08 -1.46
C PRO A 137 -18.34 3.58 -1.85
N PHE A 138 -19.33 4.48 -1.89
CA PHE A 138 -20.70 4.12 -2.26
C PHE A 138 -20.76 3.43 -3.63
N LEU A 139 -20.04 3.97 -4.62
CA LEU A 139 -19.83 3.35 -5.92
C LEU A 139 -18.32 3.35 -6.24
N ASN A 140 -17.80 2.22 -6.69
CA ASN A 140 -16.44 2.11 -7.23
C ASN A 140 -16.52 1.48 -8.63
N LEU A 141 -15.86 2.13 -9.60
CA LEU A 141 -15.61 1.60 -10.93
C LEU A 141 -14.11 1.36 -11.05
N GLU A 142 -13.70 0.12 -11.27
CA GLU A 142 -12.30 -0.25 -11.46
C GLU A 142 -12.11 -0.78 -12.88
N LEU A 143 -11.13 -0.23 -13.58
CA LEU A 143 -10.72 -0.64 -14.91
C LEU A 143 -9.32 -1.22 -14.83
N GLU A 144 -9.18 -2.44 -15.32
CA GLU A 144 -7.92 -3.18 -15.24
C GLU A 144 -7.55 -3.72 -16.61
N MET A 145 -6.28 -3.62 -16.95
CA MET A 145 -5.76 -4.07 -18.24
C MET A 145 -4.43 -4.79 -18.04
N SER A 146 -4.28 -5.95 -18.67
CA SER A 146 -3.01 -6.63 -18.80
C SER A 146 -2.59 -6.72 -20.26
N VAL A 147 -1.30 -6.65 -20.52
CA VAL A 147 -0.72 -6.83 -21.85
C VAL A 147 0.42 -7.82 -21.70
N PHE A 148 0.24 -9.01 -22.26
CA PHE A 148 0.99 -10.20 -21.87
C PHE A 148 0.89 -10.50 -20.36
N SER A 149 1.50 -11.59 -19.93
CA SER A 149 1.54 -11.94 -18.50
C SER A 149 2.30 -10.90 -17.66
N TRP A 150 3.33 -10.26 -18.23
CA TRP A 150 4.30 -9.45 -17.50
C TRP A 150 3.93 -7.97 -17.28
N PHE A 151 2.85 -7.46 -17.87
CA PHE A 151 2.41 -6.07 -17.67
C PHE A 151 0.96 -5.99 -17.24
N TYR A 152 0.71 -5.17 -16.22
CA TYR A 152 -0.60 -4.89 -15.67
C TYR A 152 -0.74 -3.41 -15.35
N THR A 153 -1.95 -2.87 -15.51
CA THR A 153 -2.30 -1.53 -15.07
C THR A 153 -3.74 -1.48 -14.64
N THR A 154 -4.02 -0.66 -13.63
CA THR A 154 -5.37 -0.43 -13.12
C THR A 154 -5.56 1.04 -12.82
N ALA A 155 -6.81 1.49 -12.87
CA ALA A 155 -7.26 2.76 -12.35
C ALA A 155 -8.71 2.64 -11.86
N ASN A 156 -9.01 3.28 -10.72
CA ASN A 156 -10.37 3.35 -10.20
C ASN A 156 -10.97 4.76 -10.23
N ALA A 157 -12.30 4.81 -10.25
CA ALA A 157 -13.07 6.01 -10.04
C ALA A 157 -14.12 5.73 -8.96
N GLN A 158 -14.09 6.53 -7.91
CA GLN A 158 -14.95 6.35 -6.74
C GLN A 158 -15.97 7.48 -6.65
N TYR A 159 -17.19 7.13 -6.25
CA TYR A 159 -18.21 8.07 -5.81
C TYR A 159 -18.46 7.81 -4.33
N THR A 160 -17.92 8.68 -3.48
CA THR A 160 -17.95 8.52 -2.03
C THR A 160 -18.08 9.85 -1.34
N LYS A 161 -18.55 9.81 -0.09
CA LYS A 161 -18.51 10.93 0.83
C LYS A 161 -17.06 11.18 1.28
N GLY A 162 -16.59 12.41 1.11
CA GLY A 162 -15.24 12.83 1.46
C GLY A 162 -15.03 13.00 2.97
N ARG A 163 -13.76 12.99 3.37
CA ARG A 163 -13.37 13.22 4.77
C ARG A 163 -13.67 14.64 5.22
N TRP A 164 -13.41 15.59 4.32
CA TRP A 164 -13.65 17.01 4.53
C TRP A 164 -14.81 17.49 3.66
N ASP A 165 -15.58 18.46 4.16
CA ASP A 165 -16.58 19.16 3.36
C ASP A 165 -16.16 20.62 3.20
N GLY A 166 -16.36 21.17 2.00
CA GLY A 166 -15.90 22.53 1.66
C GLY A 166 -16.59 23.66 2.43
N ARG A 167 -17.36 23.36 3.48
CA ARG A 167 -17.99 24.34 4.37
C ARG A 167 -17.14 24.64 5.59
N ASN A 168 -16.25 23.72 5.99
CA ASN A 168 -15.47 23.82 7.22
C ASN A 168 -14.01 23.33 7.04
N ASP A 169 -13.33 23.74 5.97
CA ASP A 169 -11.91 23.42 5.75
C ASP A 169 -11.00 24.19 6.73
N GLY A 170 -11.00 23.72 7.98
CA GLY A 170 -10.10 24.08 9.08
C GLY A 170 -10.13 25.50 9.62
N ILE A 171 -9.58 25.63 10.84
CA ILE A 171 -9.29 26.92 11.46
C ILE A 171 -7.88 27.32 11.03
N TRP A 172 -7.79 28.43 10.30
CA TRP A 172 -6.52 29.07 9.99
C TRP A 172 -6.09 29.93 11.17
N TYR A 173 -5.04 29.52 11.87
CA TYR A 173 -4.41 30.28 12.93
C TYR A 173 -3.17 30.98 12.39
N TYR A 174 -3.25 32.31 12.24
CA TYR A 174 -2.10 33.13 11.88
C TYR A 174 -1.39 33.60 13.15
N ASP A 175 -0.12 33.25 13.29
CA ASP A 175 0.75 33.69 14.36
C ASP A 175 2.02 34.33 13.77
N PRO A 176 2.10 35.68 13.75
CA PRO A 176 3.25 36.38 13.17
C PRO A 176 4.56 36.09 13.91
N ASP A 177 4.47 35.66 15.17
CA ASP A 177 5.61 35.35 16.05
C ASP A 177 5.93 33.84 16.09
N ALA A 178 5.14 32.99 15.41
CA ALA A 178 5.37 31.55 15.39
C ALA A 178 6.69 31.20 14.67
N ASP A 179 7.49 30.37 15.33
CA ASP A 179 8.67 29.71 14.77
C ASP A 179 8.38 28.21 14.73
N TYR A 180 7.50 27.79 13.80
CA TYR A 180 7.12 26.39 13.69
C TYR A 180 8.37 25.56 13.33
N PRO A 181 8.57 24.40 13.98
CA PRO A 181 9.76 23.59 13.74
C PRO A 181 9.81 23.11 12.29
N ASN A 182 10.78 23.60 11.53
CA ASN A 182 11.07 23.18 10.17
C ASN A 182 11.79 21.82 10.17
N GLY A 183 11.00 20.75 10.29
CA GLY A 183 11.49 19.37 10.35
C GLY A 183 11.11 18.53 9.13
N ILE A 184 11.75 17.36 9.03
CA ILE A 184 11.50 16.35 7.99
C ILE A 184 10.09 15.72 8.09
N GLY A 185 9.35 16.00 9.17
CA GLY A 185 7.94 15.63 9.35
C GLY A 185 6.99 16.82 9.59
N ALA A 186 7.42 18.05 9.33
CA ALA A 186 6.56 19.23 9.50
C ALA A 186 5.60 19.38 8.30
N GLY A 187 4.31 19.53 8.59
CA GLY A 187 3.25 19.84 7.61
C GLY A 187 3.09 21.33 7.33
N ILE A 188 3.98 22.17 7.85
CA ILE A 188 3.99 23.63 7.64
C ILE A 188 5.29 23.96 6.91
N ALA A 189 5.19 24.78 5.87
CA ALA A 189 6.34 25.20 5.09
C ALA A 189 7.29 26.08 5.93
N PRO A 190 8.60 26.09 5.63
CA PRO A 190 9.51 27.08 6.17
C PRO A 190 8.97 28.48 5.94
N ASP A 191 8.96 29.29 7.00
CA ASP A 191 8.48 30.67 7.01
C ASP A 191 6.96 30.88 6.92
N ASP A 192 6.15 29.81 6.83
CA ASP A 192 4.71 29.95 6.95
C ASP A 192 4.34 30.25 8.41
N LYS A 193 3.59 31.34 8.59
CA LYS A 193 3.08 31.83 9.88
C LYS A 193 1.66 31.36 10.15
N THR A 194 1.11 30.57 9.24
CA THR A 194 -0.27 30.09 9.29
C THR A 194 -0.27 28.61 9.61
N LEU A 195 -0.87 28.26 10.73
CA LEU A 195 -1.19 26.87 11.05
C LEU A 195 -2.62 26.61 10.58
N HIS A 196 -2.78 25.66 9.67
CA HIS A 196 -4.10 25.09 9.38
C HIS A 196 -4.34 23.96 10.38
N ILE A 197 -5.35 24.13 11.23
CA ILE A 197 -5.85 23.03 12.06
C ILE A 197 -7.11 22.53 11.38
N PRO A 198 -7.15 21.29 10.88
CA PRO A 198 -8.40 20.69 10.42
C PRO A 198 -9.41 20.75 11.56
N ALA A 199 -10.42 21.59 11.39
CA ALA A 199 -11.58 21.66 12.26
C ALA A 199 -12.55 20.64 11.68
N GLY A 200 -13.14 19.81 12.53
CA GLY A 200 -13.96 18.67 12.10
C GLY A 200 -14.96 19.01 10.99
N SER A 201 -15.26 18.04 10.13
CA SER A 201 -16.27 18.22 9.08
C SER A 201 -17.67 18.04 9.64
N ILE A 202 -18.52 19.05 9.44
CA ILE A 202 -19.91 19.02 9.93
C ILE A 202 -20.72 17.88 9.30
N SER A 203 -20.31 17.40 8.12
CA SER A 203 -20.91 16.21 7.52
C SER A 203 -20.73 14.94 8.37
N TRP A 204 -19.79 14.91 9.31
CA TRP A 204 -19.62 13.83 10.29
C TRP A 204 -20.35 14.08 11.61
N ALA A 205 -20.89 15.28 11.80
CA ALA A 205 -21.70 15.68 12.95
C ALA A 205 -23.20 15.34 12.79
N ASP A 206 -23.58 14.64 11.74
CA ASP A 206 -24.97 14.19 11.54
C ASP A 206 -25.24 12.91 12.34
N GLU A 207 -26.31 12.92 13.15
CA GLU A 207 -26.78 11.75 13.93
C GLU A 207 -27.02 10.52 13.04
N HIS A 208 -27.47 10.77 11.81
CA HIS A 208 -27.67 9.76 10.78
C HIS A 208 -26.71 10.02 9.64
N ASN A 209 -25.85 9.05 9.33
CA ASN A 209 -24.79 9.21 8.35
C ASN A 209 -24.83 8.10 7.29
N THR A 210 -24.30 8.39 6.12
CA THR A 210 -24.17 7.45 5.01
C THR A 210 -22.85 7.70 4.28
N ASN A 211 -22.39 6.75 3.49
CA ASN A 211 -21.26 6.93 2.60
C ASN A 211 -21.65 7.53 1.23
N PHE A 212 -22.94 7.88 1.04
CA PHE A 212 -23.42 8.55 -0.15
C PHE A 212 -23.24 10.08 0.00
N PRO A 213 -22.48 10.75 -0.89
CA PRO A 213 -22.31 12.20 -0.84
C PRO A 213 -23.61 12.88 -1.31
N ILE A 214 -24.53 13.14 -0.37
CA ILE A 214 -25.85 13.72 -0.66
C ILE A 214 -25.74 15.09 -1.35
N LEU A 215 -24.72 15.86 -0.95
CA LEU A 215 -24.50 17.21 -1.44
C LEU A 215 -23.16 17.30 -2.17
N PRO A 216 -23.03 18.09 -3.26
CA PRO A 216 -21.80 18.17 -4.04
C PRO A 216 -20.53 18.52 -3.26
N GLU A 217 -20.68 19.25 -2.15
CA GLU A 217 -19.57 19.70 -1.30
C GLU A 217 -19.09 18.62 -0.33
N THR A 218 -19.82 17.51 -0.23
CA THR A 218 -19.46 16.32 0.56
C THR A 218 -18.88 15.22 -0.31
N PHE A 219 -18.75 15.43 -1.62
CA PHE A 219 -18.14 14.48 -2.54
C PHE A 219 -16.61 14.51 -2.44
N GLU A 220 -15.98 13.33 -2.42
CA GLU A 220 -14.52 13.20 -2.41
C GLU A 220 -13.94 13.47 -3.80
N PHE A 221 -13.05 14.46 -3.91
CA PHE A 221 -12.42 14.84 -5.17
C PHE A 221 -11.02 14.26 -5.37
N ASP A 222 -10.40 13.66 -4.35
CA ASP A 222 -9.09 13.05 -4.47
C ASP A 222 -9.20 11.61 -5.02
N TRP A 223 -9.52 11.47 -6.29
CA TRP A 223 -9.49 10.18 -6.99
C TRP A 223 -8.64 10.30 -8.27
N PRO A 224 -7.98 9.21 -8.72
CA PRO A 224 -8.08 7.83 -8.25
C PRO A 224 -7.40 7.57 -6.89
N LYS A 225 -7.94 6.62 -6.11
CA LYS A 225 -7.27 6.08 -4.91
C LYS A 225 -6.39 4.86 -5.23
N ARG A 226 -6.65 4.20 -6.36
CA ARG A 226 -5.84 3.12 -6.92
C ARG A 226 -5.60 3.39 -8.39
N ALA A 227 -4.34 3.64 -8.77
CA ALA A 227 -3.93 3.84 -10.16
C ALA A 227 -2.43 3.63 -10.33
N PHE A 228 -2.04 2.56 -11.01
CA PHE A 228 -0.63 2.24 -11.20
C PHE A 228 -0.36 1.38 -12.43
N ILE A 229 0.92 1.24 -12.73
CA ILE A 229 1.46 0.23 -13.65
C ILE A 229 2.32 -0.75 -12.86
N ALA A 230 2.30 -2.01 -13.29
CA ALA A 230 3.09 -3.09 -12.72
C ALA A 230 3.77 -3.90 -13.83
N PHE A 231 5.00 -4.32 -13.55
CA PHE A 231 5.77 -5.26 -14.36
C PHE A 231 6.21 -6.41 -13.45
N ALA A 232 6.19 -7.64 -13.95
CA ALA A 232 6.64 -8.79 -13.17
C ALA A 232 7.40 -9.82 -14.00
N GLY A 233 8.33 -10.50 -13.33
CA GLY A 233 9.00 -11.71 -13.80
C GLY A 233 9.02 -12.76 -12.68
N PRO A 234 9.62 -13.94 -12.92
CA PRO A 234 9.52 -15.08 -11.99
C PRO A 234 10.02 -14.79 -10.56
N HIS A 235 10.92 -13.82 -10.40
CA HIS A 235 11.60 -13.54 -9.12
C HIS A 235 11.65 -12.04 -8.81
N TRP A 236 10.85 -11.24 -9.50
CA TRP A 236 10.83 -9.79 -9.29
C TRP A 236 9.51 -9.17 -9.70
N SER A 237 9.16 -8.07 -9.05
CA SER A 237 8.06 -7.20 -9.48
C SER A 237 8.46 -5.74 -9.32
N LEU A 238 7.97 -4.90 -10.22
CA LEU A 238 8.17 -3.46 -10.21
C LEU A 238 6.80 -2.80 -10.32
N THR A 239 6.43 -1.95 -9.35
CA THR A 239 5.20 -1.17 -9.42
C THR A 239 5.51 0.32 -9.30
N LEU A 240 4.76 1.12 -10.05
CA LEU A 240 4.85 2.58 -10.01
C LEU A 240 3.45 3.17 -10.09
N GLY A 241 3.10 3.97 -9.09
CA GLY A 241 1.85 4.71 -9.03
C GLY A 241 1.25 4.67 -7.63
N ARG A 242 -0.07 4.74 -7.59
CA ARG A 242 -0.86 4.94 -6.38
C ARG A 242 -1.56 3.64 -5.98
N ASP A 243 -1.26 3.12 -4.79
CA ASP A 243 -2.01 2.01 -4.19
C ASP A 243 -1.83 1.98 -2.66
N ARG A 244 -2.69 1.24 -1.95
CA ARG A 244 -2.50 0.96 -0.52
C ARG A 244 -1.38 -0.06 -0.32
N MET A 245 -0.68 0.04 0.80
CA MET A 245 0.46 -0.80 1.14
C MET A 245 0.38 -1.23 2.59
N ASN A 246 0.95 -2.38 2.91
CA ASN A 246 1.02 -2.86 4.28
C ASN A 246 2.30 -3.65 4.51
N TRP A 247 3.11 -3.25 5.49
CA TRP A 247 4.32 -3.94 5.90
C TRP A 247 4.18 -4.46 7.32
N GLY A 248 3.87 -5.74 7.43
CA GLY A 248 3.70 -6.45 8.67
C GLY A 248 2.47 -7.35 8.63
N ASN A 249 2.20 -8.00 9.75
CA ASN A 249 1.07 -8.92 9.92
C ASN A 249 0.20 -8.56 11.14
N ALA A 250 0.41 -7.37 11.72
CA ALA A 250 -0.39 -6.92 12.84
C ALA A 250 -1.80 -6.53 12.37
N ARG A 251 -2.81 -6.90 13.16
CA ARG A 251 -4.22 -6.58 12.91
C ARG A 251 -4.68 -5.25 13.54
N ILE A 252 -3.82 -4.63 14.35
CA ILE A 252 -4.11 -3.39 15.08
C ILE A 252 -3.31 -2.20 14.56
N GLY A 253 -2.68 -2.36 13.39
CA GLY A 253 -1.75 -1.40 12.82
C GLY A 253 -0.30 -1.89 12.84
N ASN A 254 0.43 -1.56 11.79
CA ASN A 254 1.85 -1.85 11.62
C ASN A 254 2.72 -0.62 11.92
N LEU A 255 3.98 -0.84 12.30
CA LEU A 255 4.83 0.22 12.85
C LEU A 255 5.25 1.27 11.81
N LEU A 256 5.54 0.85 10.57
CA LEU A 256 6.09 1.73 9.54
C LEU A 256 5.06 2.07 8.46
N ILE A 257 4.51 1.04 7.81
CA ILE A 257 3.56 1.18 6.71
C ILE A 257 2.39 0.28 7.04
N ASP A 258 1.24 0.90 7.24
CA ASP A 258 -0.02 0.25 7.52
C ASP A 258 -1.03 0.62 6.44
N ASP A 259 -2.11 -0.16 6.34
CA ASP A 259 -3.12 0.11 5.34
C ASP A 259 -4.08 1.25 5.71
N GLY A 260 -3.93 1.89 6.88
CA GLY A 260 -4.73 3.06 7.27
C GLY A 260 -4.60 4.27 6.32
N LEU A 261 -3.46 4.45 5.65
CA LEU A 261 -3.35 5.47 4.61
C LEU A 261 -4.20 5.10 3.39
N GLU A 262 -4.91 6.09 2.84
CA GLU A 262 -5.78 5.89 1.67
C GLU A 262 -5.02 5.36 0.46
N TYR A 263 -3.76 5.79 0.32
CA TYR A 263 -2.81 5.28 -0.67
C TYR A 263 -1.39 5.78 -0.36
N HIS A 264 -0.42 5.15 -1.04
CA HIS A 264 0.92 5.66 -1.24
C HIS A 264 1.14 5.90 -2.73
N ASP A 265 1.59 7.10 -3.10
CA ASP A 265 2.24 7.30 -4.39
C ASP A 265 3.67 6.78 -4.29
N ALA A 266 4.00 5.69 -4.96
CA ALA A 266 5.28 5.03 -4.76
C ALA A 266 5.85 4.32 -5.99
N LEU A 267 7.18 4.18 -5.97
CA LEU A 267 7.95 3.25 -6.78
C LEU A 267 8.39 2.08 -5.89
N ARG A 268 8.09 0.85 -6.29
CA ARG A 268 8.48 -0.36 -5.56
C ARG A 268 9.17 -1.36 -6.45
N LEU A 269 10.27 -1.90 -5.98
CA LEU A 269 10.94 -3.06 -6.57
C LEU A 269 10.98 -4.16 -5.52
N LYS A 270 10.43 -5.32 -5.84
CA LYS A 270 10.60 -6.55 -5.06
C LYS A 270 11.46 -7.54 -5.82
N LEU A 271 12.34 -8.21 -5.10
CA LEU A 271 13.13 -9.35 -5.55
C LEU A 271 12.88 -10.49 -4.57
N TYR A 272 12.51 -11.66 -5.05
CA TYR A 272 12.19 -12.80 -4.19
C TYR A 272 12.66 -14.11 -4.80
N THR A 273 13.07 -15.01 -3.93
CA THR A 273 13.37 -16.40 -4.27
C THR A 273 12.17 -17.27 -3.93
N GLN A 274 12.18 -18.54 -4.37
CA GLN A 274 11.07 -19.43 -4.06
C GLN A 274 10.79 -19.46 -2.56
N ASN A 275 11.74 -19.76 -1.67
CA ASN A 275 11.38 -20.04 -0.27
C ASN A 275 12.15 -19.32 0.84
N VAL A 276 13.22 -18.59 0.51
CA VAL A 276 14.26 -18.28 1.50
C VAL A 276 14.41 -16.79 1.75
N PHE A 277 14.27 -16.00 0.69
CA PHE A 277 14.72 -14.61 0.69
C PHE A 277 13.77 -13.73 -0.10
N GLU A 278 13.47 -12.57 0.46
CA GLU A 278 12.81 -11.45 -0.20
C GLU A 278 13.55 -10.15 0.13
N TYR A 279 13.64 -9.29 -0.87
CA TYR A 279 14.15 -7.95 -0.76
C TYR A 279 13.20 -6.97 -1.43
N GLU A 280 12.89 -5.88 -0.75
CA GLU A 280 12.08 -4.81 -1.29
C GLU A 280 12.77 -3.48 -1.11
N VAL A 281 12.64 -2.62 -2.14
CA VAL A 281 12.97 -1.20 -2.09
C VAL A 281 11.70 -0.43 -2.43
N MET A 282 11.38 0.57 -1.63
CA MET A 282 10.26 1.45 -1.83
C MET A 282 10.71 2.92 -1.73
N PHE A 283 10.22 3.73 -2.66
CA PHE A 283 10.22 5.18 -2.57
C PHE A 283 8.78 5.65 -2.59
N SER A 284 8.25 6.11 -1.45
CA SER A 284 6.92 6.73 -1.36
C SER A 284 7.08 8.25 -1.35
N PHE A 285 6.39 8.91 -2.26
CA PHE A 285 6.46 10.35 -2.50
C PHE A 285 5.34 11.04 -1.72
N PHE A 286 5.66 12.13 -1.04
CA PHE A 286 4.68 12.94 -0.31
C PHE A 286 4.57 14.31 -0.95
N ASP A 287 3.34 14.80 -1.03
CA ASP A 287 3.08 16.19 -1.36
C ASP A 287 3.55 17.09 -0.20
N ASP A 288 3.97 18.29 -0.54
CA ASP A 288 4.49 19.27 0.40
C ASP A 288 3.56 20.46 0.61
N ASP A 289 2.44 20.54 -0.13
CA ASP A 289 1.52 21.67 -0.09
C ASP A 289 0.04 21.24 0.02
N TRP A 290 -0.65 21.76 1.04
CA TRP A 290 -2.09 21.56 1.26
C TRP A 290 -2.92 22.74 0.71
N SER A 291 -2.29 23.83 0.26
CA SER A 291 -2.97 25.12 0.09
C SER A 291 -3.86 25.27 -1.17
N GLY A 292 -4.07 24.22 -1.97
CA GLY A 292 -4.93 24.27 -3.17
C GLY A 292 -4.41 25.17 -4.30
N ALA A 293 -3.30 25.86 -4.07
CA ALA A 293 -2.47 26.49 -5.09
C ALA A 293 -1.22 25.62 -5.26
N PHE A 294 -0.86 25.31 -6.51
CA PHE A 294 0.45 24.70 -6.80
C PHE A 294 1.53 25.73 -6.50
N HIS A 295 2.00 25.84 -5.26
CA HIS A 295 3.25 26.54 -5.00
C HIS A 295 4.41 25.61 -5.37
N GLU A 296 5.42 26.16 -6.04
CA GLU A 296 6.69 25.45 -6.16
C GLU A 296 7.26 25.32 -4.75
N SER A 297 7.24 24.12 -4.21
CA SER A 297 7.97 23.83 -2.98
C SER A 297 9.46 23.80 -3.25
N ASP A 298 10.21 24.39 -2.32
CA ASP A 298 11.67 24.39 -2.33
C ASP A 298 12.27 22.99 -2.07
N SER A 299 11.47 22.00 -1.66
CA SER A 299 11.97 20.65 -1.36
C SER A 299 10.91 19.56 -1.52
N PHE A 300 11.22 18.48 -2.23
CA PHE A 300 10.33 17.30 -2.25
C PHE A 300 10.62 16.40 -1.03
N LYS A 301 9.58 15.71 -0.56
CA LYS A 301 9.65 14.75 0.56
C LYS A 301 9.39 13.33 0.05
N MET A 302 10.18 12.37 0.55
CA MET A 302 9.94 10.96 0.25
C MET A 302 10.33 10.05 1.41
N LEU A 303 9.54 9.01 1.66
CA LEU A 303 9.94 7.88 2.50
C LEU A 303 10.69 6.90 1.61
N MET A 304 11.97 6.71 1.90
CA MET A 304 12.81 5.72 1.24
C MET A 304 13.04 4.57 2.21
N ALA A 305 12.83 3.36 1.72
CA ALA A 305 12.82 2.19 2.57
C ALA A 305 13.40 0.99 1.83
N HIS A 306 14.20 0.20 2.54
CA HIS A 306 14.51 -1.17 2.11
C HIS A 306 14.16 -2.17 3.19
N ARG A 307 13.70 -3.34 2.75
CA ARG A 307 13.24 -4.43 3.60
C ARG A 307 13.88 -5.72 3.11
N ILE A 308 14.43 -6.49 4.04
CA ILE A 308 15.03 -7.80 3.80
C ILE A 308 14.28 -8.81 4.67
N ALA A 309 13.66 -9.81 4.07
CA ALA A 309 13.08 -10.94 4.78
C ALA A 309 13.83 -12.23 4.46
N PHE A 310 14.06 -13.02 5.50
CA PHE A 310 14.80 -14.28 5.43
C PHE A 310 14.08 -15.38 6.22
N ARG A 311 13.86 -16.53 5.56
CA ARG A 311 13.21 -17.71 6.13
C ARG A 311 14.21 -18.88 6.16
N PRO A 312 14.98 -19.05 7.25
CA PRO A 312 15.95 -20.15 7.36
C PRO A 312 15.30 -21.53 7.51
N ALA A 313 14.04 -21.59 7.94
CA ALA A 313 13.24 -22.81 8.08
C ALA A 313 11.75 -22.45 7.94
N ASP A 314 10.91 -23.41 7.57
CA ASP A 314 9.48 -23.14 7.33
C ASP A 314 8.76 -22.53 8.53
N TRP A 315 9.21 -22.84 9.74
CA TRP A 315 8.65 -22.37 11.00
C TRP A 315 9.31 -21.10 11.58
N ILE A 316 10.32 -20.50 10.91
CA ILE A 316 10.95 -19.23 11.34
C ILE A 316 11.07 -18.28 10.15
N SER A 317 10.55 -17.07 10.29
CA SER A 317 10.82 -15.95 9.38
C SER A 317 11.32 -14.74 10.16
N PHE A 318 12.30 -14.04 9.61
CA PHE A 318 12.86 -12.81 10.16
C PHE A 318 12.89 -11.72 9.10
N THR A 319 12.45 -10.53 9.47
CA THR A 319 12.45 -9.36 8.58
C THR A 319 13.21 -8.22 9.25
N LEU A 320 14.04 -7.54 8.47
CA LEU A 320 14.67 -6.27 8.84
C LEU A 320 14.29 -5.21 7.84
N SER A 321 14.06 -4.01 8.35
CA SER A 321 13.80 -2.84 7.52
C SER A 321 14.54 -1.64 8.07
N GLU A 322 15.03 -0.82 7.16
CA GLU A 322 15.67 0.45 7.44
C GLU A 322 15.11 1.49 6.47
N ASN A 323 14.77 2.64 7.05
CA ASN A 323 13.89 3.62 6.41
C ASN A 323 14.38 5.01 6.75
N ILE A 324 14.21 5.92 5.80
CA ILE A 324 14.49 7.33 5.98
C ILE A 324 13.37 8.16 5.39
N MET A 325 12.91 9.15 6.15
CA MET A 325 12.25 10.30 5.57
C MET A 325 13.33 11.22 5.01
N TYR A 326 13.24 11.48 3.71
CA TYR A 326 14.12 12.36 2.97
C TYR A 326 13.45 13.68 2.67
N ARG A 327 14.19 14.76 2.82
CA ARG A 327 13.80 16.10 2.38
C ARG A 327 14.99 16.80 1.74
N SER A 328 14.83 17.27 0.51
CA SER A 328 15.85 18.04 -0.19
C SER A 328 15.26 18.78 -1.39
N SER A 329 15.93 19.86 -1.80
CA SER A 329 15.66 20.55 -3.07
C SER A 329 16.21 19.79 -4.29
N VAL A 330 17.11 18.84 -4.07
CA VAL A 330 17.78 18.06 -5.12
C VAL A 330 17.84 16.58 -4.72
N LEU A 331 17.49 15.69 -5.65
CA LEU A 331 17.65 14.25 -5.46
C LEU A 331 19.10 13.83 -5.67
N GLU A 332 19.77 13.52 -4.57
CA GLU A 332 21.14 13.00 -4.62
C GLU A 332 21.14 11.54 -5.08
N GLY A 333 21.87 11.23 -6.16
CA GLY A 333 21.89 9.88 -6.72
C GLY A 333 22.42 8.81 -5.75
N GLN A 334 23.22 9.19 -4.75
CA GLN A 334 23.67 8.28 -3.69
C GLN A 334 22.52 7.82 -2.78
N SER A 335 21.53 8.68 -2.54
CA SER A 335 20.35 8.37 -1.74
C SER A 335 19.42 7.38 -2.42
N LEU A 336 19.52 7.26 -3.75
CA LEU A 336 18.78 6.28 -4.55
C LEU A 336 19.46 4.91 -4.62
N ASN A 337 20.68 4.76 -4.07
CA ASN A 337 21.37 3.48 -4.10
C ASN A 337 20.73 2.54 -3.07
N PRO A 338 20.01 1.48 -3.51
CA PRO A 338 19.31 0.59 -2.59
C PRO A 338 20.25 -0.28 -1.74
N ALA A 339 21.54 -0.39 -2.14
CA ALA A 339 22.56 -1.09 -1.36
C ALA A 339 23.20 -0.19 -0.27
N PHE A 340 22.80 1.07 -0.17
CA PHE A 340 23.33 1.98 0.84
C PHE A 340 22.61 1.75 2.18
N ILE A 341 23.37 1.64 3.27
CA ILE A 341 22.80 1.58 4.63
C ILE A 341 22.41 3.01 5.02
N PHE A 342 21.12 3.31 5.01
CA PHE A 342 20.61 4.67 5.17
C PHE A 342 20.98 5.33 6.51
N HIS A 343 21.19 4.57 7.58
CA HIS A 343 21.68 5.03 8.88
C HIS A 343 23.11 5.59 8.81
N ASN A 344 23.86 5.31 7.74
CA ASN A 344 25.16 5.94 7.50
C ASN A 344 25.06 7.31 6.81
N LEU A 345 23.87 7.69 6.33
CA LEU A 345 23.57 9.05 5.85
C LEU A 345 23.38 9.98 7.07
N ASN A 346 24.49 10.39 7.67
CA ASN A 346 24.50 11.26 8.85
C ASN A 346 24.30 12.73 8.47
N ASN A 347 23.15 13.05 7.88
CA ASN A 347 22.73 14.44 7.64
C ASN A 347 21.32 14.65 8.21
N ARG A 348 21.25 15.20 9.42
CA ARG A 348 19.99 15.38 10.16
C ARG A 348 19.07 16.46 9.57
N ASP A 349 19.60 17.30 8.67
CA ASP A 349 18.82 18.31 7.97
C ASP A 349 18.07 17.71 6.77
N MET A 350 18.55 16.56 6.25
CA MET A 350 17.99 15.88 5.08
C MET A 350 17.29 14.56 5.40
N PHE A 351 17.71 13.88 6.47
CA PHE A 351 17.26 12.52 6.81
C PHE A 351 16.74 12.41 8.25
N ASN A 352 15.60 11.75 8.42
CA ASN A 352 15.17 11.16 9.68
C ASN A 352 15.06 9.65 9.48
N ALA A 353 15.74 8.84 10.31
CA ALA A 353 15.88 7.41 10.09
C ALA A 353 15.13 6.58 11.15
N LEU A 354 14.53 5.48 10.70
CA LEU A 354 13.91 4.45 11.52
C LEU A 354 14.30 3.07 11.00
N ALA A 355 14.73 2.18 11.90
CA ALA A 355 14.87 0.76 11.59
C ALA A 355 14.04 -0.08 12.55
N TRP A 356 13.55 -1.20 12.04
CA TRP A 356 12.76 -2.16 12.80
C TRP A 356 13.04 -3.59 12.32
N GLY A 357 12.67 -4.56 13.16
CA GLY A 357 12.70 -5.97 12.79
C GLY A 357 11.46 -6.73 13.27
N GLU A 358 11.02 -7.70 12.47
CA GLU A 358 9.94 -8.63 12.78
C GLU A 358 10.50 -10.05 12.91
N LEU A 359 9.89 -10.83 13.80
CA LEU A 359 10.17 -12.25 13.98
C LEU A 359 8.84 -13.01 14.02
N SER A 360 8.66 -13.94 13.09
CA SER A 360 7.51 -14.85 13.06
C SER A 360 7.99 -16.28 13.30
N ILE A 361 7.36 -16.96 14.26
CA ILE A 361 7.72 -18.34 14.66
C ILE A 361 6.45 -19.18 14.81
N ALA A 362 6.44 -20.35 14.18
CA ALA A 362 5.37 -21.34 14.28
C ALA A 362 5.95 -22.74 14.60
N PRO A 363 6.32 -23.03 15.85
CA PRO A 363 7.15 -24.19 16.19
C PRO A 363 6.48 -25.56 15.94
N PHE A 364 5.16 -25.61 15.74
CA PHE A 364 4.43 -26.83 15.39
C PHE A 364 3.14 -26.53 14.63
N LYS A 365 2.59 -27.56 13.98
CA LYS A 365 1.30 -27.53 13.28
C LYS A 365 0.18 -27.06 14.21
N ASP A 366 -0.78 -26.28 13.71
CA ASP A 366 -1.84 -25.65 14.51
C ASP A 366 -1.34 -24.71 15.62
N TRP A 367 -0.11 -24.20 15.52
CA TRP A 367 0.37 -23.14 16.41
C TRP A 367 -0.41 -21.85 16.15
N LYS A 368 -1.52 -21.70 16.87
CA LYS A 368 -2.24 -20.43 16.98
C LYS A 368 -1.52 -19.60 18.03
N SER A 369 -0.90 -18.48 17.64
CA SER A 369 -0.67 -17.41 18.61
C SER A 369 -2.05 -16.99 19.10
N THR A 370 -2.38 -17.35 20.33
CA THR A 370 -3.70 -17.19 20.94
C THR A 370 -4.11 -15.72 21.01
N HIS A 371 -4.68 -15.14 19.95
CA HIS A 371 -5.48 -13.90 20.01
C HIS A 371 -6.52 -13.92 18.88
N SER A 372 -7.49 -14.82 19.00
CA SER A 372 -8.81 -14.60 18.42
C SER A 372 -9.65 -13.92 19.51
N SER A 373 -9.82 -12.61 19.41
CA SER A 373 -10.92 -11.94 20.10
C SER A 373 -12.19 -12.10 19.22
N PRO A 374 -13.38 -12.24 19.85
CA PRO A 374 -14.63 -12.65 19.20
C PRO A 374 -15.16 -11.70 18.13
#